data_AF-A0A2T4I7C3-F1
#
_entry.id   AF-A0A2T4I7C3-F1
#
_cell.length_a   1.000
_cell.length_b   1.000
_cell.length_c   1.000
_cell.angle_alpha   90.00
_cell.angle_beta   90.00
_cell.angle_gamma   90.00
#
_symmetry.space_group_name_H-M   'P 1'
#
loop_
_entity.id
_entity.type
_entity.pdbx_description
1 polymer ?
#
loop_
_entity_poly.entity_id
_entity_poly.type
_entity_poly.pdbx_seq_one_letter_code
_entity_poly.pdbx_strand_id
1 'polypeptide(L)'
;MRSTIRLGLVTLGLLGTLPAYAQDATTGTPPEKVSSLVVYGDDPCPRSTSDEIVVCGREPESERYRVPKRFRGKKAEPAQQSWSNTVRQLEWVSRAGTPNSCSPVGSGGATGCYQMFMRQARAEREQARQEAADIP
;
A
#
# COMPACT_ATOMS: atom_id res chain seq x y z
N MET A 1 36.50 -13.64 27.94
CA MET A 1 36.43 -12.54 28.94
C MET A 1 34.99 -12.40 29.38
N ARG A 2 34.75 -12.58 30.68
CA ARG A 2 33.44 -12.62 31.33
C ARG A 2 32.91 -11.19 31.50
N SER A 3 31.70 -10.90 31.06
CA SER A 3 30.99 -9.68 31.46
C SER A 3 29.73 -10.07 32.21
N THR A 4 29.75 -9.83 33.51
CA THR A 4 28.66 -10.02 34.47
C THR A 4 28.07 -8.67 34.83
N ILE A 5 26.80 -8.39 34.50
CA ILE A 5 26.09 -7.23 35.04
C ILE A 5 24.68 -7.62 35.50
N ARG A 6 24.62 -7.89 36.80
CA ARG A 6 23.65 -7.48 37.84
C ARG A 6 22.15 -7.55 37.52
N LEU A 7 21.57 -8.61 38.07
CA LEU A 7 20.16 -8.79 38.38
C LEU A 7 19.72 -7.75 39.44
N GLY A 8 18.82 -6.83 39.06
CA GLY A 8 18.13 -5.92 39.98
C GLY A 8 16.71 -6.41 40.21
N LEU A 9 16.40 -6.79 41.45
CA LEU A 9 15.15 -7.39 41.89
C LEU A 9 14.19 -6.31 42.43
N VAL A 10 12.89 -6.44 42.09
CA VAL A 10 11.68 -5.99 42.82
C VAL A 10 11.32 -4.50 42.83
N THR A 11 10.17 -4.17 42.23
CA THR A 11 8.98 -3.71 43.00
C THR A 11 7.69 -4.00 42.24
N LEU A 12 6.85 -4.79 42.90
CA LEU A 12 5.51 -5.23 42.57
C LEU A 12 4.53 -4.03 42.62
N GLY A 13 4.05 -3.57 41.47
CA GLY A 13 3.01 -2.53 41.35
C GLY A 13 1.71 -3.14 40.85
N LEU A 14 1.02 -3.91 41.69
CA LEU A 14 -0.33 -4.39 41.44
C LEU A 14 -1.34 -3.33 41.94
N LEU A 15 -1.77 -2.43 41.05
CA LEU A 15 -2.87 -1.50 41.31
C LEU A 15 -3.86 -1.51 40.15
N GLY A 16 -4.99 -2.18 40.39
CA GLY A 16 -6.30 -1.83 39.85
C GLY A 16 -6.56 -2.07 38.36
N THR A 17 -7.03 -3.27 38.01
CA THR A 17 -7.96 -3.42 36.88
C THR A 17 -9.30 -2.81 37.26
N LEU A 18 -9.44 -1.49 37.08
CA LEU A 18 -10.76 -0.87 37.00
C LEU A 18 -11.41 -1.39 35.71
N PRO A 19 -12.65 -1.93 35.75
CA PRO A 19 -13.38 -2.10 34.52
C PRO A 19 -13.59 -0.69 33.97
N ALA A 20 -13.06 -0.43 32.77
CA ALA A 20 -13.49 0.73 32.01
C ALA A 20 -14.97 0.53 31.72
N TYR A 21 -15.84 1.13 32.54
CA TYR A 21 -17.24 1.31 32.23
C TYR A 21 -17.30 1.97 30.85
N ALA A 22 -17.92 1.26 29.91
CA ALA A 22 -18.30 1.81 28.62
C ALA A 22 -19.09 3.10 28.88
N GLN A 23 -18.50 4.24 28.54
CA GLN A 23 -19.18 5.52 28.64
C GLN A 23 -20.33 5.49 27.64
N ASP A 24 -21.54 5.58 28.20
CA ASP A 24 -22.78 6.01 27.59
C ASP A 24 -22.87 5.76 26.09
N ALA A 25 -23.40 4.58 25.75
CA ALA A 25 -24.18 4.44 24.54
C ALA A 25 -25.26 5.53 24.58
N THR A 26 -25.08 6.55 23.75
CA THR A 26 -26.04 7.61 23.47
C THR A 26 -27.42 6.98 23.35
N THR A 27 -28.28 7.24 24.33
CA THR A 27 -29.68 6.83 24.32
C THR A 27 -30.40 7.60 23.20
N GLY A 28 -30.41 6.98 22.03
CA GLY A 28 -31.20 7.32 20.87
C GLY A 28 -31.07 6.16 19.92
N THR A 29 -32.19 5.66 19.39
CA THR A 29 -32.20 4.68 18.29
C THR A 29 -31.13 5.11 17.28
N PRO A 30 -30.16 4.24 16.90
CA PRO A 30 -29.19 4.60 15.88
C PRO A 30 -29.97 5.08 14.65
N PRO A 31 -29.65 6.25 14.07
CA PRO A 31 -30.37 6.74 12.91
C PRO A 31 -30.36 5.65 11.83
N GLU A 32 -31.52 5.39 11.23
CA GLU A 32 -31.67 4.32 10.25
C GLU A 32 -30.76 4.57 9.02
N LYS A 33 -30.44 5.85 8.74
CA LYS A 33 -29.53 6.27 7.66
C LYS A 33 -28.66 7.47 8.05
N VAL A 34 -27.37 7.42 7.69
CA VAL A 34 -26.42 8.54 7.81
C VAL A 34 -25.87 8.87 6.42
N SER A 35 -26.06 10.11 5.97
CA SER A 35 -25.60 10.59 4.67
C SER A 35 -24.57 11.69 4.84
N SER A 36 -23.33 11.42 4.39
CA SER A 36 -22.24 12.40 4.39
C SER A 36 -22.11 13.04 3.02
N LEU A 37 -22.48 14.32 2.88
CA LEU A 37 -22.39 15.06 1.62
C LEU A 37 -21.30 16.13 1.70
N VAL A 38 -20.66 16.43 0.57
CA VAL A 38 -19.72 17.55 0.44
C VAL A 38 -20.42 18.68 -0.30
N VAL A 39 -20.50 19.84 0.33
CA VAL A 39 -21.18 21.04 -0.17
C VAL A 39 -20.12 22.09 -0.51
N TYR A 40 -20.29 22.78 -1.63
CA TYR A 40 -19.28 23.73 -2.12
C TYR A 40 -19.72 25.18 -1.85
N GLY A 41 -18.82 25.99 -1.30
CA GLY A 41 -19.07 27.39 -0.98
C GLY A 41 -20.32 27.59 -0.11
N ASP A 42 -21.23 28.42 -0.59
CA ASP A 42 -22.47 28.79 0.10
C ASP A 42 -23.69 27.97 -0.35
N ASP A 43 -23.48 26.85 -1.06
CA ASP A 43 -24.57 25.95 -1.43
C ASP A 43 -25.34 25.48 -0.16
N PRO A 44 -26.68 25.40 -0.20
CA PRO A 44 -27.46 24.97 0.95
C PRO A 44 -27.28 23.47 1.19
N CYS A 45 -26.92 23.10 2.43
CA CYS A 45 -26.97 21.71 2.88
C CYS A 45 -28.45 21.28 2.98
N PRO A 46 -28.85 20.13 2.38
CA PRO A 46 -30.22 19.65 2.50
C PRO A 46 -30.56 19.36 3.97
N ARG A 47 -31.80 19.65 4.37
CA ARG A 47 -32.27 19.42 5.74
C ARG A 47 -32.43 17.93 6.00
N SER A 48 -31.94 17.47 7.14
CA SER A 48 -32.17 16.12 7.67
C SER A 48 -33.66 15.89 7.95
N THR A 49 -34.16 14.69 7.67
CA THR A 49 -35.50 14.23 8.07
C THR A 49 -35.44 13.55 9.45
N SER A 50 -36.57 13.13 10.02
CA SER A 50 -36.60 12.46 11.34
C SER A 50 -35.81 11.15 11.39
N ASP A 51 -35.61 10.53 10.24
CA ASP A 51 -35.07 9.16 10.13
C ASP A 51 -33.66 9.13 9.50
N GLU A 52 -33.14 10.30 9.07
CA GLU A 52 -31.84 10.42 8.41
C GLU A 52 -31.03 11.61 8.95
N ILE A 53 -29.79 11.34 9.36
CA ILE A 53 -28.83 12.39 9.73
C ILE A 53 -28.00 12.76 8.50
N VAL A 54 -28.06 14.03 8.12
CA VAL A 54 -27.27 14.59 7.01
C VAL A 54 -26.09 15.37 7.57
N VAL A 55 -24.87 14.91 7.29
CA VAL A 55 -23.62 15.56 7.70
C VAL A 55 -22.98 16.21 6.47
N CYS A 56 -22.97 17.54 6.43
CA CYS A 56 -22.37 18.29 5.33
C CYS A 56 -20.94 18.76 5.66
N GLY A 57 -19.95 18.26 4.94
CA GLY A 57 -18.61 18.83 4.91
C GLY A 57 -18.56 19.98 3.91
N ARG A 58 -18.08 21.17 4.32
CA ARG A 58 -17.94 22.33 3.42
C ARG A 58 -16.55 22.40 2.81
N GLU A 59 -16.49 22.52 1.49
CA GLU A 59 -15.28 22.82 0.72
C GLU A 59 -15.45 24.15 -0.02
N PRO A 60 -14.37 24.90 -0.31
CA PRO A 60 -14.48 26.18 -1.03
C PRO A 60 -14.93 25.98 -2.48
N GLU A 61 -15.59 26.98 -3.07
CA GLU A 61 -16.12 26.91 -4.45
C GLU A 61 -15.04 26.55 -5.49
N SER A 62 -13.82 27.06 -5.30
CA SER A 62 -12.65 26.75 -6.13
C SER A 62 -12.28 25.26 -6.23
N GLU A 63 -12.78 24.41 -5.33
CA GLU A 63 -12.53 22.97 -5.30
C GLU A 63 -13.57 22.15 -6.08
N ARG A 64 -14.68 22.77 -6.53
CA ARG A 64 -15.78 22.08 -7.25
C ARG A 64 -15.33 21.36 -8.52
N TYR A 65 -14.43 21.97 -9.28
CA TYR A 65 -13.93 21.44 -10.56
C TYR A 65 -12.47 20.99 -10.49
N ARG A 66 -11.83 21.09 -9.33
CA ARG A 66 -10.42 20.75 -9.14
C ARG A 66 -10.29 19.31 -8.64
N VAL A 67 -9.23 18.63 -9.05
CA VAL A 67 -8.85 17.31 -8.48
C VAL A 67 -8.75 17.44 -6.95
N PRO A 68 -9.45 16.62 -6.15
CA PRO A 68 -9.44 16.71 -4.69
C PRO A 68 -8.02 16.71 -4.12
N LYS A 69 -7.78 17.49 -3.05
CA LYS A 69 -6.44 17.64 -2.42
C LYS A 69 -5.72 16.32 -2.18
N ARG A 70 -6.44 15.29 -1.72
CA ARG A 70 -5.91 13.93 -1.47
C ARG A 70 -5.29 13.25 -2.70
N PHE A 71 -5.68 13.66 -3.90
CA PHE A 71 -5.20 13.11 -5.17
C PHE A 71 -4.19 14.01 -5.89
N ARG A 72 -3.85 15.17 -5.32
CA ARG A 72 -2.85 16.08 -5.90
C ARG A 72 -1.42 15.65 -5.64
N GLY A 73 -1.19 14.82 -4.63
CA GLY A 73 0.13 14.28 -4.34
C GLY A 73 0.59 13.39 -5.49
N LYS A 74 1.85 13.55 -5.90
CA LYS A 74 2.50 12.50 -6.70
C LYS A 74 2.49 11.24 -5.84
N LYS A 75 1.83 10.18 -6.31
CA LYS A 75 2.13 8.84 -5.77
C LYS A 75 3.64 8.65 -5.90
N ALA A 76 4.26 7.97 -4.93
CA ALA A 76 5.63 7.51 -5.11
C ALA A 76 5.67 6.80 -6.46
N GLU A 77 6.35 7.41 -7.44
CA GLU A 77 6.35 6.84 -8.77
C GLU A 77 7.01 5.47 -8.67
N PRO A 78 6.39 4.40 -9.21
CA PRO A 78 7.12 3.16 -9.37
C PRO A 78 8.41 3.49 -10.11
N ALA A 79 9.55 2.99 -9.63
CA ALA A 79 10.87 3.31 -10.17
C ALA A 79 10.81 3.40 -11.70
N GLN A 80 10.90 4.62 -12.23
CA GLN A 80 10.65 4.90 -13.64
C GLN A 80 11.66 4.11 -14.47
N GLN A 81 11.20 3.02 -15.07
CA GLN A 81 12.02 2.25 -15.99
C GLN A 81 12.23 3.10 -17.24
N SER A 82 13.47 3.18 -17.74
CA SER A 82 13.72 3.87 -19.00
C SER A 82 12.90 3.22 -20.11
N TRP A 83 12.43 4.01 -21.09
CA TRP A 83 11.72 3.48 -22.26
C TRP A 83 12.52 2.37 -22.96
N SER A 84 13.85 2.49 -22.98
CA SER A 84 14.74 1.44 -23.50
C SER A 84 14.61 0.10 -22.75
N ASN A 85 14.42 0.10 -21.44
CA ASN A 85 14.18 -1.13 -20.67
C ASN A 85 12.82 -1.73 -21.03
N THR A 86 11.79 -0.89 -21.23
CA THR A 86 10.47 -1.33 -21.66
C THR A 86 10.52 -2.00 -23.04
N VAL A 87 11.23 -1.39 -24.01
CA VAL A 87 11.40 -1.97 -25.36
C VAL A 87 12.10 -3.34 -25.29
N ARG A 88 13.14 -3.49 -24.46
CA ARG A 88 13.83 -4.79 -24.28
C ARG A 88 12.91 -5.88 -23.72
N GLN A 89 11.96 -5.51 -22.86
CA GLN A 89 10.96 -6.47 -22.36
C GLN A 89 9.93 -6.82 -23.45
N LEU A 90 9.56 -5.86 -24.29
CA LEU A 90 8.61 -6.09 -25.38
C LEU A 90 9.19 -7.02 -26.46
N GLU A 91 10.49 -6.90 -26.77
CA GLU A 91 11.21 -7.81 -27.67
C GLU A 91 11.12 -9.27 -27.21
N TRP A 92 11.10 -9.52 -25.91
CA TRP A 92 10.99 -10.86 -25.34
C TRP A 92 9.64 -11.52 -25.68
N VAL A 93 8.54 -10.76 -25.65
CA VAL A 93 7.21 -11.25 -26.01
C VAL A 93 7.12 -11.53 -27.51
N SER A 94 7.68 -10.65 -28.35
CA SER A 94 7.70 -10.83 -29.80
C SER A 94 8.51 -12.04 -30.27
N ARG A 95 9.49 -12.49 -29.47
CA ARG A 95 10.32 -13.66 -29.77
C ARG A 95 9.66 -15.00 -29.42
N ALA A 96 8.43 -15.01 -28.92
CA ALA A 96 7.71 -16.25 -28.64
C ALA A 96 7.66 -17.16 -29.88
N GLY A 97 8.09 -18.42 -29.73
CA GLY A 97 8.13 -19.38 -30.85
C GLY A 97 9.46 -19.41 -31.62
N THR A 98 10.39 -18.49 -31.35
CA THR A 98 11.73 -18.50 -31.95
C THR A 98 12.71 -19.35 -31.13
N PRO A 99 13.80 -19.88 -31.73
CA PRO A 99 14.85 -20.56 -30.99
C PRO A 99 15.42 -19.68 -29.87
N ASN A 100 15.70 -20.30 -28.71
CA ASN A 100 16.20 -19.61 -27.50
C ASN A 100 15.23 -18.59 -26.89
N SER A 101 13.94 -18.65 -27.22
CA SER A 101 12.89 -17.98 -26.44
C SER A 101 12.41 -18.91 -25.33
N CYS A 102 12.19 -18.44 -24.09
CA CYS A 102 11.51 -19.21 -23.05
C CYS A 102 9.99 -19.17 -23.30
N SER A 103 9.56 -19.75 -24.42
CA SER A 103 8.15 -19.83 -24.83
C SER A 103 7.67 -21.27 -24.80
N PRO A 104 6.42 -21.55 -24.39
CA PRO A 104 5.81 -22.88 -24.50
C PRO A 104 5.48 -23.25 -25.97
N VAL A 105 5.58 -22.32 -26.91
CA VAL A 105 5.26 -22.53 -28.32
C VAL A 105 6.53 -22.90 -29.11
N GLY A 106 6.50 -24.02 -29.84
CA GLY A 106 7.59 -24.46 -30.73
C GLY A 106 8.67 -25.33 -30.06
N SER A 107 9.58 -25.91 -30.86
CA SER A 107 10.59 -26.90 -30.42
C SER A 107 11.88 -26.32 -29.82
N GLY A 108 11.96 -25.02 -29.57
CA GLY A 108 13.15 -24.32 -29.04
C GLY A 108 12.97 -23.68 -27.67
N GLY A 109 11.82 -23.92 -27.01
CA GLY A 109 11.43 -23.28 -25.74
C GLY A 109 12.25 -23.70 -24.52
N ALA A 110 12.50 -25.02 -24.42
CA ALA A 110 13.13 -25.63 -23.24
C ALA A 110 14.56 -25.11 -23.00
N THR A 111 15.37 -24.96 -24.06
CA THR A 111 16.75 -24.45 -23.94
C THR A 111 16.77 -22.97 -23.57
N GLY A 112 15.82 -22.18 -24.07
CA GLY A 112 15.65 -20.77 -23.70
C GLY A 112 15.30 -20.58 -22.22
N CYS A 113 14.37 -21.38 -21.70
CA CYS A 113 14.00 -21.34 -20.28
C CYS A 113 15.13 -21.79 -19.36
N TYR A 114 15.87 -22.84 -19.74
CA TYR A 114 17.04 -23.27 -18.98
C TYR A 114 18.07 -22.14 -18.84
N GLN A 115 18.39 -21.44 -19.94
CA GLN A 115 19.31 -20.29 -19.89
C GLN A 115 18.77 -19.15 -19.02
N MET A 116 17.46 -18.87 -19.08
CA MET A 116 16.82 -17.85 -18.25
C MET A 116 16.97 -18.17 -16.76
N PHE A 117 16.64 -19.40 -16.33
CA PHE A 117 16.78 -19.81 -14.93
C PHE A 117 18.22 -19.76 -14.45
N MET A 118 19.18 -20.15 -15.31
CA MET A 118 20.60 -20.05 -14.99
C MET A 118 21.09 -18.60 -14.82
N ARG A 119 20.54 -17.65 -15.59
CA ARG A 119 20.83 -16.21 -15.44
C ARG A 119 20.19 -15.66 -14.17
N GLN A 120 18.95 -16.02 -13.90
CA GLN A 120 18.21 -15.61 -12.71
C GLN A 120 18.93 -16.06 -11.44
N ALA A 121 19.33 -17.33 -11.36
CA ALA A 121 20.08 -17.85 -10.22
C ALA A 121 21.44 -17.16 -10.00
N ARG A 122 22.11 -16.69 -11.07
CA ARG A 122 23.34 -15.90 -10.94
C ARG A 122 23.06 -14.48 -10.46
N ALA A 123 21.99 -13.86 -10.97
CA ALA A 123 21.57 -12.52 -10.56
C ALA A 123 21.19 -12.49 -9.08
N GLU A 124 20.43 -13.48 -8.61
CA GLU A 124 20.07 -13.62 -7.19
C GLU A 124 21.30 -13.79 -6.29
N ARG A 125 22.28 -14.61 -6.71
CA ARG A 125 23.55 -14.75 -5.97
C ARG A 125 24.34 -13.45 -5.93
N GLU A 126 24.34 -12.69 -7.02
CA GLU A 126 24.99 -11.38 -7.06
C GLU A 126 24.30 -10.39 -6.13
N GLN A 127 22.97 -10.31 -6.18
CA GLN A 127 22.17 -9.46 -5.29
C GLN A 127 22.41 -9.82 -3.82
N ALA A 128 22.39 -11.10 -3.47
CA ALA A 128 22.68 -11.54 -2.10
C ALA A 128 24.11 -11.17 -1.63
N ARG A 129 25.10 -11.17 -2.55
CA ARG A 129 26.46 -10.70 -2.24
C ARG A 129 26.52 -9.20 -2.00
N GLN A 130 25.80 -8.42 -2.81
CA GLN A 130 25.72 -6.96 -2.68
C GLN A 130 25.01 -6.59 -1.37
N GLU A 131 23.86 -7.21 -1.09
CA GLU A 131 23.12 -7.02 0.16
C GLU A 131 23.97 -7.36 1.39
N ALA A 132 24.74 -8.45 1.36
CA ALA A 132 25.65 -8.80 2.45
C ALA A 132 26.82 -7.80 2.63
N ALA A 133 27.24 -7.12 1.56
CA ALA A 133 28.28 -6.09 1.60
C ALA A 133 27.74 -4.72 2.07
N ASP A 134 26.44 -4.46 1.86
CA ASP A 134 25.77 -3.21 2.24
C ASP A 134 25.25 -3.21 3.70
N ILE A 135 25.41 -4.32 4.45
CA ILE A 135 25.13 -4.36 5.90
C ILE A 135 26.32 -3.72 6.65
N PRO A 136 26.13 -2.58 7.35
CA PRO A 136 27.20 -1.86 8.05
C PRO A 136 27.75 -2.60 9.29
#